data_AF-A0A947Q0P8-F1
#
_entry.id   AF-A0A947Q0P8-F1
#
_cell.length_a   1.000
_cell.length_b   1.000
_cell.length_c   1.000
_cell.angle_alpha   90.00
_cell.angle_beta   90.00
_cell.angle_gamma   90.00
#
_symmetry.space_group_name_H-M   'P 1'
#
loop_
_entity.id
_entity.type
_entity.pdbx_description
1 polymer ?
#
loop_
_entity_poly.entity_id
_entity_poly.type
_entity_poly.pdbx_seq_one_letter_code
_entity_poly.pdbx_strand_id
1 'polypeptide(L)'
;MSRASISADPPGDREPLRLGRAITETATHNHAVSGARLICARRHDGAGFIVGWAAPWQKTLRAYHEFSDMRSAQKAFRTMMKSAPPDNPTLCRDWQRSKVYGWEEDTLDATTPDLSPEQMENVVKRITTDFNLAARPDIKFKPPRDPERPSSYYMAEENRIQMGHKSLSAVIHELAHAIDMEVNGNIWSHHGPSFVRTLITLAARYQYWHDEDALEEKARAAGIAIAPKYMMKPIP
;
A
#
# COMPACT_ATOMS: atom_id res chain seq x y z
N MET A 1 33.15 -12.88 -5.62
CA MET A 1 31.95 -12.03 -5.57
C MET A 1 30.85 -12.84 -4.90
N SER A 2 30.57 -12.57 -3.62
CA SER A 2 29.57 -13.34 -2.86
C SER A 2 28.17 -12.79 -3.15
N ARG A 3 27.26 -13.65 -3.65
CA ARG A 3 25.83 -13.34 -3.71
C ARG A 3 25.32 -13.33 -2.27
N ALA A 4 25.03 -12.15 -1.73
CA ALA A 4 24.37 -12.04 -0.44
C ALA A 4 22.97 -12.65 -0.56
N SER A 5 22.73 -13.74 0.17
CA SER A 5 21.40 -14.33 0.32
C SER A 5 20.52 -13.37 1.13
N ILE A 6 19.32 -13.11 0.62
CA ILE A 6 18.28 -12.40 1.35
C ILE A 6 17.75 -13.38 2.39
N SER A 7 18.12 -13.21 3.66
CA SER A 7 17.49 -13.96 4.75
C SER A 7 16.15 -13.30 5.05
N ALA A 8 15.07 -14.06 4.85
CA ALA A 8 13.69 -13.60 5.04
C ALA A 8 13.39 -13.30 6.52
N ASP A 9 14.14 -13.92 7.43
CA ASP A 9 14.18 -13.66 8.87
C ASP A 9 15.59 -13.99 9.41
N PRO A 10 16.04 -13.39 10.52
CA PRO A 10 17.26 -13.84 11.17
C PRO A 10 17.12 -15.32 11.54
N PRO A 11 18.20 -16.13 11.43
CA PRO A 11 18.18 -17.51 11.92
C PRO A 11 17.73 -17.51 13.39
N GLY A 12 16.87 -18.49 13.74
CA GLY A 12 15.90 -18.49 14.84
C GLY A 12 16.36 -18.22 16.28
N ASP A 13 17.62 -17.82 16.50
CA ASP A 13 18.19 -17.58 17.84
C ASP A 13 18.68 -16.14 18.08
N ARG A 14 18.57 -15.23 17.09
CA ARG A 14 19.00 -13.83 17.28
C ARG A 14 17.84 -12.94 17.73
N GLU A 15 18.05 -12.17 18.80
CA GLU A 15 17.09 -11.15 19.23
C GLU A 15 16.75 -10.21 18.06
N PRO A 16 15.46 -9.86 17.87
CA PRO A 16 15.08 -8.92 16.82
C PRO A 16 15.75 -7.57 17.03
N LEU A 17 16.37 -7.02 15.99
CA LEU A 17 17.00 -5.70 16.06
C LEU A 17 15.94 -4.61 16.15
N ARG A 18 15.90 -3.92 17.29
CA ARG A 18 14.92 -2.87 17.59
C ARG A 18 15.56 -1.50 17.64
N LEU A 19 14.95 -0.55 16.92
CA LEU A 19 15.32 0.86 16.88
C LEU A 19 15.25 1.48 18.27
N GLY A 20 16.28 2.24 18.64
CA GLY A 20 16.40 2.90 19.94
C GLY A 20 16.81 1.99 21.10
N ARG A 21 16.84 0.67 20.91
CA ARG A 21 17.31 -0.29 21.92
C ARG A 21 18.66 -0.91 21.56
N ALA A 22 18.80 -1.41 20.34
CA ALA A 22 20.02 -2.09 19.89
C ALA A 22 20.79 -1.29 18.82
N ILE A 23 20.09 -0.37 18.16
CA ILE A 23 20.58 0.37 17.00
C ILE A 23 20.09 1.82 17.05
N THR A 24 20.91 2.75 16.55
CA THR A 24 20.56 4.17 16.33
C THR A 24 20.41 4.43 14.84
N GLU A 25 19.27 5.00 14.43
CA GLU A 25 19.04 5.42 13.05
C GLU A 25 20.06 6.49 12.63
N THR A 26 20.62 6.32 11.43
CA THR A 26 21.53 7.30 10.80
C THR A 26 20.96 7.84 9.49
N ALA A 27 20.14 7.05 8.80
CA ALA A 27 19.33 7.49 7.68
C ALA A 27 18.07 6.61 7.59
N THR A 28 16.97 7.20 7.13
CA THR A 28 15.68 6.53 6.89
C THR A 28 15.12 6.96 5.55
N HIS A 29 14.47 6.05 4.85
CA HIS A 29 13.72 6.29 3.63
C HIS A 29 12.38 5.56 3.69
N ASN A 30 11.28 6.26 3.40
CA ASN A 30 9.96 5.65 3.33
C ASN A 30 9.67 5.27 1.87
N HIS A 31 9.41 3.98 1.63
CA HIS A 31 8.98 3.50 0.33
C HIS A 31 7.61 4.11 0.01
N ALA A 32 7.54 4.86 -1.09
CA ALA A 32 6.38 5.70 -1.37
C ALA A 32 5.11 4.92 -1.74
N VAL A 33 5.25 3.67 -2.20
CA VAL A 33 4.12 2.83 -2.59
C VAL A 33 3.50 2.16 -1.36
N SER A 34 4.34 1.57 -0.52
CA SER A 34 3.88 0.73 0.59
C SER A 34 3.97 1.34 1.98
N GLY A 35 4.73 2.43 2.14
CA GLY A 35 5.04 3.04 3.43
C GLY A 35 6.10 2.29 4.25
N ALA A 36 6.66 1.18 3.74
CA ALA A 36 7.75 0.48 4.41
C ALA A 36 8.97 1.37 4.60
N ARG A 37 9.65 1.24 5.74
CA ARG A 37 10.79 2.08 6.11
C ARG A 37 12.08 1.33 5.83
N LEU A 38 12.89 1.80 4.89
CA LEU A 38 14.28 1.40 4.77
C LEU A 38 15.11 2.22 5.77
N ILE A 39 15.94 1.54 6.55
CA ILE A 39 16.69 2.16 7.63
C ILE A 39 18.16 1.76 7.51
N CYS A 40 19.03 2.76 7.59
CA CYS A 40 20.46 2.59 7.86
C CYS A 40 20.74 3.00 9.30
N ALA A 41 21.30 2.10 10.10
CA ALA A 41 21.50 2.31 11.53
C ALA A 41 22.89 1.85 11.99
N ARG A 42 23.38 2.43 13.09
CA ARG A 42 24.59 2.01 13.79
C ARG A 42 24.23 1.16 15.00
N ARG A 43 24.91 0.05 15.23
CA ARG A 43 24.70 -0.79 16.43
C ARG A 43 25.32 -0.15 17.68
N HIS A 44 24.66 -0.31 18.83
CA HIS A 44 25.14 0.20 20.12
C HIS A 44 26.30 -0.60 20.69
N ASP A 45 26.37 -1.90 20.37
CA ASP A 45 27.47 -2.80 20.75
C ASP A 45 28.79 -2.52 20.01
N GLY A 46 28.81 -1.51 19.13
CA GLY A 46 29.98 -1.15 18.34
C GLY A 46 30.27 -2.11 17.17
N ALA A 47 29.46 -3.15 16.94
CA ALA A 47 29.71 -4.18 15.95
C ALA A 47 29.46 -3.74 14.49
N GLY A 48 29.23 -2.44 14.24
CA GLY A 48 29.15 -1.85 12.91
C GLY A 48 27.78 -1.24 12.59
N PHE A 49 27.35 -1.44 11.35
CA PHE A 49 26.18 -0.80 10.74
C PHE A 49 25.22 -1.83 10.17
N ILE A 50 23.95 -1.45 10.06
CA ILE A 50 22.86 -2.30 9.60
C ILE A 50 22.03 -1.53 8.58
N VAL A 51 21.65 -2.21 7.50
CA VAL A 51 20.68 -1.71 6.53
C VAL A 51 19.55 -2.72 6.43
N GLY A 52 18.30 -2.30 6.65
CA GLY A 52 17.16 -3.22 6.59
C GLY A 52 15.82 -2.51 6.50
N TRP A 53 14.77 -3.29 6.37
CA TRP A 53 13.39 -2.81 6.23
C TRP A 53 12.62 -2.92 7.55
N ALA A 54 11.70 -2.01 7.80
CA ALA A 54 10.73 -2.11 8.89
C ALA A 54 9.33 -1.80 8.34
N ALA A 55 8.33 -2.46 8.92
CA ALA A 55 6.95 -2.11 8.64
C ALA A 55 6.68 -0.67 9.16
N PRO A 56 5.81 0.11 8.52
CA PRO A 56 5.60 1.53 8.85
C PRO A 56 5.34 1.83 10.34
N TRP A 57 4.64 0.94 11.03
CA TRP A 57 4.27 1.07 12.45
C TRP A 57 5.23 0.33 13.41
N GLN A 58 6.24 -0.37 12.90
CA GLN A 58 7.13 -1.19 13.71
C GLN A 58 8.49 -0.53 13.95
N LYS A 59 9.08 -0.85 15.09
CA LYS A 59 10.46 -0.48 15.44
C LYS A 59 11.46 -1.61 15.20
N THR A 60 11.01 -2.73 14.64
CA THR A 60 11.85 -3.92 14.46
C THR A 60 12.29 -4.00 13.01
N LEU A 61 13.60 -4.15 12.79
CA LEU A 61 14.14 -4.42 11.45
C LEU A 61 13.88 -5.87 11.03
N ARG A 62 13.60 -6.01 9.74
CA ARG A 62 13.39 -7.23 8.96
C ARG A 62 14.26 -7.17 7.72
N ALA A 63 14.60 -8.34 7.17
CA ALA A 63 15.38 -8.48 5.95
C ALA A 63 16.58 -7.50 5.91
N TYR A 64 17.44 -7.61 6.91
CA TYR A 64 18.54 -6.68 7.13
C TYR A 64 19.90 -7.31 6.80
N HIS A 65 20.85 -6.45 6.47
CA HIS A 65 22.24 -6.81 6.24
C HIS A 65 23.13 -6.04 7.22
N GLU A 66 24.16 -6.72 7.72
CA GLU A 66 25.17 -6.15 8.61
C GLU A 66 26.42 -5.76 7.80
N PHE A 67 27.04 -4.64 8.18
CA PHE A 67 28.22 -4.08 7.52
C PHE A 67 29.23 -3.63 8.58
N SER A 68 30.51 -3.88 8.32
CA SER A 68 31.59 -3.44 9.22
C SER A 68 31.84 -1.93 9.16
N ASP A 69 31.52 -1.27 8.03
CA ASP A 69 31.82 0.14 7.81
C ASP A 69 30.62 0.93 7.23
N MET A 70 30.59 2.24 7.52
CA MET A 70 29.49 3.12 7.13
C MET A 70 29.41 3.33 5.62
N ARG A 71 30.55 3.31 4.91
CA ARG A 71 30.57 3.58 3.46
C ARG A 71 29.86 2.45 2.71
N SER A 72 30.13 1.21 3.10
CA SER A 72 29.45 0.02 2.57
C SER A 72 27.97 0.03 2.89
N ALA A 73 27.59 0.35 4.14
CA ALA A 73 26.19 0.48 4.55
C ALA A 73 25.45 1.56 3.74
N GLN A 74 26.03 2.74 3.57
CA GLN A 74 25.43 3.82 2.77
C GLN A 74 25.28 3.43 1.30
N LYS A 75 26.25 2.71 0.72
CA LYS A 75 26.16 2.21 -0.65
C LYS A 75 25.02 1.20 -0.79
N ALA A 76 24.86 0.29 0.17
CA ALA A 76 23.76 -0.66 0.19
C ALA A 76 22.41 0.05 0.35
N PHE A 77 22.30 0.99 1.29
CA PHE A 77 21.10 1.80 1.52
C PHE A 77 20.65 2.51 0.24
N ARG A 78 21.54 3.24 -0.44
CA ARG A 78 21.21 3.93 -1.71
C ARG A 78 20.80 2.98 -2.83
N THR A 79 21.34 1.76 -2.84
CA THR A 79 20.93 0.72 -3.79
C THR A 79 19.51 0.23 -3.46
N MET A 80 19.26 -0.07 -2.18
CA MET A 80 17.97 -0.59 -1.70
C MET A 80 16.84 0.45 -1.76
N MET A 81 17.14 1.75 -1.70
CA MET A 81 16.15 2.82 -1.93
C MET A 81 15.48 2.72 -3.30
N LYS A 82 16.12 2.07 -4.27
CA LYS A 82 15.62 1.91 -5.65
C LYS A 82 14.89 0.59 -5.87
N SER A 83 14.88 -0.28 -4.86
CA SER A 83 14.22 -1.59 -4.92
C SER A 83 12.93 -1.57 -4.11
N ALA A 84 11.96 -2.40 -4.52
CA ALA A 84 10.81 -2.69 -3.69
C ALA A 84 11.27 -3.34 -2.36
N PRO A 85 10.55 -3.11 -1.24
CA PRO A 85 10.77 -3.87 -0.03
C PRO A 85 10.50 -5.36 -0.31
N PRO A 86 11.14 -6.26 0.45
CA PRO A 86 10.97 -7.70 0.25
C PRO A 86 9.55 -8.12 0.58
N ASP A 87 9.09 -9.15 -0.12
CA ASP A 87 7.81 -9.79 0.15
C ASP A 87 7.90 -10.55 1.50
N ASN A 88 7.44 -9.90 2.56
CA ASN A 88 7.42 -10.42 3.92
C ASN A 88 6.07 -10.09 4.56
N PRO A 89 5.32 -11.07 5.09
CA PRO A 89 3.97 -10.85 5.63
C PRO A 89 3.89 -9.75 6.70
N THR A 90 4.96 -9.53 7.46
CA THR A 90 5.00 -8.49 8.48
C THR A 90 5.15 -7.09 7.88
N LEU A 91 5.91 -6.96 6.77
CA LEU A 91 6.06 -5.72 6.02
C LEU A 91 4.79 -5.40 5.21
N CYS A 92 4.11 -6.43 4.73
CA CYS A 92 2.90 -6.31 3.93
C CYS A 92 1.65 -6.04 4.78
N ARG A 93 1.65 -6.20 6.10
CA ARG A 93 0.42 -6.04 6.89
C ARG A 93 -0.24 -4.67 6.68
N ASP A 94 -1.55 -4.71 6.52
CA ASP A 94 -2.38 -3.57 6.20
C ASP A 94 -2.66 -2.68 7.43
N TRP A 95 -1.84 -1.66 7.58
CA TRP A 95 -1.81 -0.81 8.79
C TRP A 95 -2.70 0.42 8.71
N GLN A 96 -3.06 0.85 7.49
CA GLN A 96 -3.96 1.99 7.30
C GLN A 96 -5.42 1.57 7.18
N ARG A 97 -5.72 0.27 6.96
CA ARG A 97 -7.07 -0.26 6.73
C ARG A 97 -8.16 0.41 7.55
N SER A 98 -8.01 0.42 8.88
CA SER A 98 -9.03 0.98 9.77
C SER A 98 -9.23 2.48 9.60
N LYS A 99 -8.17 3.23 9.28
CA LYS A 99 -8.25 4.67 9.02
C LYS A 99 -8.85 4.95 7.66
N VAL A 100 -8.49 4.15 6.65
CA VAL A 100 -9.02 4.30 5.30
C VAL A 100 -10.51 4.02 5.29
N TYR A 101 -10.96 2.91 5.88
CA TYR A 101 -12.41 2.65 5.99
C TYR A 101 -13.16 3.74 6.77
N GLY A 102 -12.62 4.23 7.89
CA GLY A 102 -13.27 5.34 8.62
C GLY A 102 -13.35 6.62 7.79
N TRP A 103 -12.30 6.94 7.03
CA TRP A 103 -12.32 8.09 6.12
C TRP A 103 -13.28 7.91 4.94
N GLU A 104 -13.38 6.70 4.38
CA GLU A 104 -14.33 6.36 3.32
C GLU A 104 -15.78 6.50 3.83
N GLU A 105 -16.08 5.99 5.02
CA GLU A 105 -17.39 6.11 5.65
C GLU A 105 -17.79 7.57 5.85
N ASP A 106 -16.88 8.38 6.42
CA ASP A 106 -17.13 9.80 6.71
C ASP A 106 -17.19 10.69 5.46
N THR A 107 -16.47 10.30 4.39
CA THR A 107 -16.25 11.16 3.22
C THR A 107 -16.90 10.61 1.96
N LEU A 108 -16.58 9.38 1.56
CA LEU A 108 -17.02 8.86 0.26
C LEU A 108 -18.44 8.29 0.32
N ASP A 109 -18.79 7.60 1.40
CA ASP A 109 -20.03 6.83 1.50
C ASP A 109 -21.26 7.72 1.76
N ALA A 110 -21.11 8.84 2.46
CA ALA A 110 -22.22 9.73 2.80
C ALA A 110 -23.01 10.24 1.58
N THR A 111 -22.37 10.29 0.40
CA THR A 111 -22.96 10.83 -0.84
C THR A 111 -22.93 9.84 -2.00
N THR A 112 -22.56 8.58 -1.77
CA THR A 112 -22.42 7.60 -2.85
C THR A 112 -23.78 7.02 -3.25
N PRO A 113 -24.09 6.89 -4.55
CA PRO A 113 -25.27 6.16 -4.99
C PRO A 113 -25.06 4.65 -4.90
N ASP A 114 -26.17 3.92 -4.74
CA ASP A 114 -26.25 2.50 -5.02
C ASP A 114 -26.31 2.24 -6.54
N LEU A 115 -25.72 1.12 -6.96
CA LEU A 115 -25.65 0.68 -8.34
C LEU A 115 -26.39 -0.65 -8.53
N SER A 116 -27.05 -0.81 -9.69
CA SER A 116 -27.45 -2.11 -10.20
C SER A 116 -26.22 -2.91 -10.67
N PRO A 117 -26.29 -4.25 -10.77
CA PRO A 117 -25.19 -5.05 -11.31
C PRO A 117 -24.69 -4.56 -12.68
N GLU A 118 -25.61 -4.19 -13.58
CA GLU A 118 -25.27 -3.62 -14.90
C GLU A 118 -24.54 -2.28 -14.77
N GLN A 119 -24.96 -1.42 -13.84
CA GLN A 119 -24.26 -0.15 -13.58
C GLN A 119 -22.84 -0.38 -13.03
N MET A 120 -22.65 -1.38 -12.16
CA MET A 120 -21.32 -1.75 -11.66
C MET A 120 -20.41 -2.20 -12.81
N GLU A 121 -20.90 -3.07 -13.71
CA GLU A 121 -20.15 -3.52 -14.89
C GLU A 121 -19.76 -2.34 -15.81
N ASN A 122 -20.67 -1.39 -16.00
CA ASN A 122 -20.41 -0.20 -16.81
C ASN A 122 -19.37 0.73 -16.16
N VAL A 123 -19.40 0.90 -14.83
CA VAL A 123 -18.39 1.65 -14.09
C VAL A 123 -17.02 0.98 -14.23
N VAL A 124 -16.93 -0.33 -13.99
CA VAL A 124 -15.70 -1.12 -14.17
C VAL A 124 -15.17 -0.98 -15.59
N LYS A 125 -16.03 -1.14 -16.61
CA LYS A 125 -15.66 -0.98 -18.02
C LYS A 125 -15.09 0.40 -18.31
N ARG A 126 -15.76 1.46 -17.84
CA ARG A 126 -15.32 2.84 -18.07
C ARG A 126 -13.96 3.11 -17.42
N ILE A 127 -13.83 2.84 -16.13
CA ILE A 127 -12.60 3.10 -15.37
C ILE A 127 -11.44 2.27 -15.93
N THR A 128 -11.64 1.00 -16.23
CA THR A 128 -10.58 0.15 -16.82
C THR A 128 -10.11 0.64 -18.19
N THR A 129 -11.02 1.20 -18.99
CA THR A 129 -10.69 1.84 -20.28
C THR A 129 -9.88 3.11 -20.06
N ASP A 130 -10.35 4.00 -19.18
CA ASP A 130 -9.68 5.29 -18.92
C ASP A 130 -8.26 5.10 -18.37
N PHE A 131 -7.99 3.99 -17.66
CA PHE A 131 -6.69 3.67 -17.09
C PHE A 131 -5.85 2.70 -17.94
N ASN A 132 -6.34 2.29 -19.11
CA ASN A 132 -5.69 1.34 -20.02
C ASN A 132 -5.25 0.03 -19.34
N LEU A 133 -6.12 -0.56 -18.51
CA LEU A 133 -5.85 -1.87 -17.92
C LEU A 133 -5.79 -2.93 -19.03
N ALA A 134 -4.76 -3.77 -18.99
CA ALA A 134 -4.55 -4.86 -19.94
C ALA A 134 -5.69 -5.89 -19.88
N ALA A 135 -6.26 -6.10 -18.70
CA ALA A 135 -7.42 -6.95 -18.52
C ALA A 135 -8.44 -6.32 -17.56
N ARG A 136 -9.68 -6.16 -18.04
CA ARG A 136 -10.80 -5.69 -17.22
C ARG A 136 -11.16 -6.74 -16.16
N PRO A 137 -11.22 -6.39 -14.86
CA PRO A 137 -11.71 -7.30 -13.85
C PRO A 137 -13.16 -7.71 -14.11
N ASP A 138 -13.47 -8.99 -13.90
CA ASP A 138 -14.86 -9.44 -13.84
C ASP A 138 -15.51 -8.93 -12.53
N ILE A 139 -16.76 -8.50 -12.54
CA ILE A 139 -17.45 -8.01 -11.34
C ILE A 139 -18.71 -8.82 -11.08
N LYS A 140 -18.85 -9.34 -9.87
CA LYS A 140 -20.01 -10.13 -9.47
C LYS A 140 -20.59 -9.63 -8.17
N PHE A 141 -21.86 -9.24 -8.20
CA PHE A 141 -22.63 -9.00 -7.00
C PHE A 141 -23.12 -10.32 -6.40
N LYS A 142 -22.79 -10.54 -5.13
CA LYS A 142 -23.33 -11.65 -4.35
C LYS A 142 -23.84 -11.08 -3.03
N PRO A 143 -25.16 -11.16 -2.77
CA PRO A 143 -25.72 -10.73 -1.50
C PRO A 143 -24.94 -11.33 -0.33
N PRO A 144 -24.57 -10.54 0.69
CA PRO A 144 -23.82 -11.02 1.81
C PRO A 144 -24.64 -12.05 2.59
N ARG A 145 -23.96 -13.03 3.21
CA ARG A 145 -24.63 -13.97 4.13
C ARG A 145 -25.14 -13.26 5.37
N ASP A 146 -24.40 -12.24 5.82
CA ASP A 146 -24.72 -11.38 6.94
C ASP A 146 -24.87 -9.94 6.41
N PRO A 147 -26.11 -9.42 6.30
CA PRO A 147 -26.36 -8.05 5.85
C PRO A 147 -25.73 -6.97 6.72
N GLU A 148 -25.45 -7.26 8.00
CA GLU A 148 -24.81 -6.29 8.90
C GLU A 148 -23.30 -6.18 8.66
N ARG A 149 -22.72 -7.14 7.91
CA ARG A 149 -21.29 -7.21 7.61
C ARG A 149 -21.04 -7.55 6.15
N PRO A 150 -21.49 -6.72 5.20
CA PRO A 150 -21.18 -6.97 3.80
C PRO A 150 -19.67 -6.75 3.58
N SER A 151 -19.09 -7.57 2.72
CA SER A 151 -17.68 -7.46 2.35
C SER A 151 -17.56 -7.50 0.83
N SER A 152 -16.83 -6.55 0.29
CA SER A 152 -16.32 -6.59 -1.08
C SER A 152 -14.83 -6.91 -1.05
N TYR A 153 -14.31 -7.49 -2.13
CA TYR A 153 -12.88 -7.75 -2.27
C TYR A 153 -12.48 -7.97 -3.73
N TYR A 154 -11.34 -7.42 -4.11
CA TYR A 154 -10.63 -7.74 -5.34
C TYR A 154 -9.72 -8.97 -5.16
N MET A 155 -9.86 -9.94 -6.07
CA MET A 155 -9.05 -11.15 -6.16
C MET A 155 -8.07 -11.02 -7.32
N ALA A 156 -6.83 -10.66 -7.02
CA ALA A 156 -5.81 -10.40 -8.02
C ALA A 156 -5.53 -11.60 -8.94
N GLU A 157 -5.43 -12.81 -8.38
CA GLU A 157 -5.13 -14.04 -9.15
C GLU A 157 -6.22 -14.39 -10.17
N GLU A 158 -7.47 -14.03 -9.88
CA GLU A 158 -8.62 -14.30 -10.73
C GLU A 158 -9.03 -13.10 -11.58
N ASN A 159 -8.37 -11.95 -11.39
CA ASN A 159 -8.78 -10.64 -11.91
C ASN A 159 -10.30 -10.43 -11.73
N ARG A 160 -10.80 -10.59 -10.49
CA ARG A 160 -12.23 -10.54 -10.20
C ARG A 160 -12.55 -9.70 -8.97
N ILE A 161 -13.59 -8.89 -9.07
CA ILE A 161 -14.20 -8.14 -7.97
C ILE A 161 -15.44 -8.90 -7.49
N GLN A 162 -15.43 -9.30 -6.22
CA GLN A 162 -16.62 -9.79 -5.52
C GLN A 162 -17.25 -8.61 -4.78
N MET A 163 -18.49 -8.27 -5.12
CA MET A 163 -19.23 -7.21 -4.44
C MET A 163 -20.21 -7.78 -3.42
N GLY A 164 -20.05 -7.35 -2.16
CA GLY A 164 -21.05 -7.52 -1.10
C GLY A 164 -21.91 -6.26 -0.89
N HIS A 165 -21.39 -5.10 -1.32
CA HIS A 165 -22.06 -3.79 -1.28
C HIS A 165 -22.51 -3.35 -2.67
N LYS A 166 -23.55 -2.52 -2.73
CA LYS A 166 -24.02 -1.93 -4.00
C LYS A 166 -23.50 -0.52 -4.26
N SER A 167 -22.76 0.08 -3.34
CA SER A 167 -22.31 1.45 -3.45
C SER A 167 -21.26 1.63 -4.54
N LEU A 168 -21.34 2.77 -5.24
CA LEU A 168 -20.30 3.22 -6.17
C LEU A 168 -18.93 3.37 -5.46
N SER A 169 -18.90 3.83 -4.21
CA SER A 169 -17.67 3.90 -3.39
C SER A 169 -16.99 2.55 -3.25
N ALA A 170 -17.74 1.49 -2.93
CA ALA A 170 -17.17 0.15 -2.81
C ALA A 170 -16.66 -0.37 -4.16
N VAL A 171 -17.36 -0.10 -5.27
CA VAL A 171 -16.85 -0.47 -6.61
C VAL A 171 -15.54 0.25 -6.91
N ILE A 172 -15.46 1.54 -6.60
CA ILE A 172 -14.25 2.35 -6.78
C ILE A 172 -13.10 1.86 -5.89
N HIS A 173 -13.39 1.49 -4.64
CA HIS A 173 -12.41 0.93 -3.71
C HIS A 173 -11.76 -0.34 -4.28
N GLU A 174 -12.58 -1.30 -4.71
CA GLU A 174 -12.04 -2.55 -5.26
C GLU A 174 -11.30 -2.34 -6.59
N LEU A 175 -11.75 -1.40 -7.43
CA LEU A 175 -11.03 -1.01 -8.63
C LEU A 175 -9.70 -0.30 -8.31
N ALA A 176 -9.63 0.46 -7.21
CA ALA A 176 -8.40 1.09 -6.77
C ALA A 176 -7.33 0.02 -6.46
N HIS A 177 -7.70 -1.14 -5.90
CA HIS A 177 -6.78 -2.27 -5.75
C HIS A 177 -6.26 -2.77 -7.09
N ALA A 178 -7.14 -3.04 -8.06
CA ALA A 178 -6.73 -3.52 -9.39
C ALA A 178 -5.78 -2.53 -10.10
N ILE A 179 -6.13 -1.25 -10.12
CA ILE A 179 -5.31 -0.19 -10.72
C ILE A 179 -3.97 -0.05 -9.98
N ASP A 180 -3.98 -0.07 -8.65
CA ASP A 180 -2.74 0.15 -7.89
C ASP A 180 -1.73 -0.99 -8.10
N MET A 181 -2.22 -2.23 -8.21
CA MET A 181 -1.38 -3.37 -8.56
C MET A 181 -0.83 -3.27 -9.98
N GLU A 182 -1.69 -3.02 -10.97
CA GLU A 182 -1.33 -3.13 -12.39
C GLU A 182 -0.60 -1.88 -12.89
N VAL A 183 -1.14 -0.70 -12.59
CA VAL A 183 -0.60 0.58 -13.04
C VAL A 183 0.58 0.98 -12.17
N ASN A 184 0.44 0.99 -10.84
CA ASN A 184 1.52 1.48 -9.96
C ASN A 184 2.53 0.40 -9.57
N GLY A 185 2.27 -0.87 -9.92
CA GLY A 185 3.16 -1.98 -9.58
C GLY A 185 3.15 -2.32 -8.09
N ASN A 186 2.11 -1.94 -7.35
CA ASN A 186 1.99 -2.27 -5.94
C ASN A 186 1.55 -3.73 -5.76
N ILE A 187 2.51 -4.64 -5.80
CA ILE A 187 2.26 -6.09 -5.67
C ILE A 187 1.64 -6.50 -4.32
N TRP A 188 1.59 -5.60 -3.33
CA TRP A 188 1.01 -5.90 -2.02
C TRP A 188 -0.50 -5.68 -1.96
N SER A 189 -1.07 -4.89 -2.88
CA SER A 189 -2.54 -4.66 -2.97
C SER A 189 -3.23 -4.29 -1.64
N HIS A 190 -2.53 -3.64 -0.72
CA HIS A 190 -3.08 -3.19 0.57
C HIS A 190 -3.38 -1.69 0.55
N HIS A 191 -3.93 -1.16 1.64
CA HIS A 191 -4.24 0.26 1.82
C HIS A 191 -2.97 1.13 2.05
N GLY A 192 -1.90 0.84 1.31
CA GLY A 192 -0.67 1.62 1.31
C GLY A 192 -0.86 3.01 0.70
N PRO A 193 0.15 3.88 0.79
CA PRO A 193 0.05 5.24 0.27
C PRO A 193 -0.29 5.35 -1.22
N SER A 194 0.15 4.42 -2.08
CA SER A 194 -0.22 4.41 -3.51
C SER A 194 -1.69 4.06 -3.73
N PHE A 195 -2.21 3.07 -3.01
CA PHE A 195 -3.63 2.72 -3.04
C PHE A 195 -4.49 3.92 -2.68
N VAL A 196 -4.18 4.60 -1.57
CA VAL A 196 -4.96 5.76 -1.12
C VAL A 196 -4.95 6.87 -2.16
N ARG A 197 -3.79 7.12 -2.80
CA ARG A 197 -3.69 8.07 -3.91
C ARG A 197 -4.57 7.67 -5.09
N THR A 198 -4.51 6.41 -5.50
CA THR A 198 -5.35 5.87 -6.58
C THR A 198 -6.83 6.03 -6.26
N LEU A 199 -7.24 5.71 -5.04
CA LEU A 199 -8.61 5.85 -4.55
C LEU A 199 -9.08 7.31 -4.59
N ILE A 200 -8.26 8.25 -4.11
CA ILE A 200 -8.56 9.69 -4.17
C ILE A 200 -8.76 10.16 -5.63
N THR A 201 -7.86 9.77 -6.53
CA THR A 201 -7.98 10.12 -7.96
C THR A 201 -9.26 9.56 -8.58
N LEU A 202 -9.62 8.31 -8.27
CA LEU A 202 -10.85 7.70 -8.75
C LEU A 202 -12.10 8.39 -8.18
N ALA A 203 -12.11 8.67 -6.87
CA ALA A 203 -13.22 9.36 -6.23
C ALA A 203 -13.43 10.77 -6.82
N ALA A 204 -12.36 11.53 -7.04
CA ALA A 204 -12.44 12.85 -7.66
C ALA A 204 -13.00 12.79 -9.10
N ARG A 205 -12.60 11.78 -9.89
CA ARG A 205 -13.01 11.68 -11.31
C ARG A 205 -14.40 11.08 -11.52
N TYR A 206 -14.79 10.10 -10.70
CA TYR A 206 -15.99 9.28 -10.95
C TYR A 206 -17.08 9.41 -9.88
N GLN A 207 -16.82 10.11 -8.77
CA GLN A 207 -17.86 10.48 -7.80
C GLN A 207 -18.11 11.99 -7.80
N TYR A 208 -19.01 12.42 -6.91
CA TYR A 208 -19.43 13.80 -6.73
C TYR A 208 -18.32 14.74 -6.26
N TRP A 209 -17.23 14.20 -5.69
CA TRP A 209 -16.26 15.01 -4.96
C TRP A 209 -15.49 16.00 -5.84
N HIS A 210 -15.19 15.66 -7.10
CA HIS A 210 -14.57 16.50 -8.16
C HIS A 210 -13.28 17.30 -7.83
N ASP A 211 -12.96 17.51 -6.56
CA ASP A 211 -11.80 18.22 -6.03
C ASP A 211 -10.89 17.19 -5.35
N GLU A 212 -9.85 16.79 -6.08
CA GLU A 212 -8.85 15.82 -5.61
C GLU A 212 -8.04 16.37 -4.42
N ASP A 213 -7.78 17.67 -4.39
CA ASP A 213 -6.94 18.28 -3.35
C ASP A 213 -7.69 18.36 -2.02
N ALA A 214 -8.99 18.68 -2.06
CA ALA A 214 -9.85 18.63 -0.87
C ALA A 214 -10.00 17.21 -0.29
N LEU A 215 -10.11 16.18 -1.15
CA LEU A 215 -10.12 14.79 -0.70
C LEU A 215 -8.79 14.39 -0.05
N GLU A 216 -7.68 14.79 -0.66
CA GLU A 216 -6.34 14.56 -0.10
C GLU A 216 -6.18 15.23 1.27
N GLU A 217 -6.62 16.48 1.43
CA GLU A 217 -6.57 17.19 2.71
C GLU A 217 -7.36 16.45 3.81
N LYS A 218 -8.58 16.00 3.50
CA LYS A 218 -9.40 15.21 4.44
C LYS A 218 -8.73 13.88 4.83
N ALA A 219 -8.16 13.16 3.86
CA ALA A 219 -7.45 11.91 4.14
C ALA A 219 -6.21 12.16 5.02
N ARG A 220 -5.47 13.25 4.78
CA ARG A 220 -4.33 13.64 5.63
C ARG A 220 -4.77 14.02 7.04
N ALA A 221 -5.89 14.72 7.18
CA ALA A 221 -6.48 15.07 8.48
C ALA A 221 -6.88 13.82 9.29
N ALA A 222 -7.30 12.73 8.62
CA ALA A 222 -7.53 11.42 9.22
C ALA A 222 -6.23 10.65 9.56
N GLY A 223 -5.05 11.25 9.31
CA GLY A 223 -3.75 10.65 9.58
C GLY A 223 -3.42 9.49 8.64
N ILE A 224 -3.92 9.53 7.41
CA ILE A 224 -3.63 8.58 6.33
C ILE A 224 -2.41 9.07 5.55
N ALA A 225 -1.44 8.19 5.34
CA ALA A 225 -0.29 8.41 4.48
C ALA A 225 -0.69 8.18 3.01
N ILE A 226 -0.26 9.10 2.16
CA ILE A 226 -0.64 9.18 0.74
C ILE A 226 0.62 9.38 -0.10
N ALA A 227 0.75 8.63 -1.19
CA ALA A 227 1.87 8.75 -2.11
C ALA A 227 1.87 10.15 -2.78
N PRO A 228 3.03 10.77 -3.03
CA PRO A 228 3.09 12.01 -3.79
C PRO A 228 2.65 11.81 -5.26
N LYS A 229 1.92 12.78 -5.84
CA LYS A 229 1.39 12.70 -7.21
C LYS A 229 2.48 12.37 -8.25
N TYR A 230 3.66 12.99 -8.14
CA TYR A 230 4.78 12.79 -9.08
C TYR A 230 5.40 11.38 -9.06
N MET A 231 5.07 10.55 -8.07
CA MET A 231 5.53 9.16 -8.00
C MET A 231 4.56 8.16 -8.63
N MET A 232 3.32 8.59 -8.88
CA MET A 232 2.35 7.75 -9.57
C MET A 232 2.62 7.78 -11.06
N LYS A 233 2.35 6.66 -11.74
CA LYS A 233 2.31 6.73 -13.20
C LYS A 233 1.18 7.70 -13.59
N PRO A 234 1.39 8.56 -14.59
CA PRO A 234 0.33 9.43 -15.09
C PRO A 234 -0.88 8.58 -15.44
N ILE A 235 -2.00 8.89 -14.80
CA ILE A 235 -3.29 8.31 -15.13
C ILE A 235 -3.85 9.13 -16.30
N PRO A 236 -4.11 8.51 -17.47
CA PRO A 236 -4.56 9.19 -18.69
C PRO A 236 -5.78 10.10 -18.49
#